data_AF-X5A5B9-F1
#
_entry.id   AF-X5A5B9-F1
#
_cell.length_a   1.000
_cell.length_b   1.000
_cell.length_c   1.000
_cell.angle_alpha   90.00
_cell.angle_beta   90.00
_cell.angle_gamma   90.00
#
_symmetry.space_group_name_H-M   'P 1'
#
loop_
_entity.id
_entity.type
_entity.pdbx_description
1 polymer ?
#
loop_
_entity_poly.entity_id
_entity_poly.type
_entity_poly.pdbx_seq_one_letter_code
_entity_poly.pdbx_strand_id
1 'polypeptide(L)'
;MNGRGPLPNDKQTLLDGPGGFEVYNRELVRKVFPRIIREVYDDVYADARRKPEIRDLYAFYFTLQSYIDGNYLRADGTVNDRFGACFIAYDMLTSTLRIDRNRIKFLADVLETNGIIRTATHYERLRRFKWYFPSYCPRITDDGYIVDEDGAIVTPDFGVYRKKAA
;
A
#
# COMPACT_ATOMS: atom_id res chain seq x y z
N MET A 1 -1.33 16.94 -34.74
CA MET A 1 -1.68 16.89 -33.31
C MET A 1 -1.38 15.48 -32.84
N ASN A 2 -0.24 15.26 -32.19
CA ASN A 2 0.22 13.93 -31.82
C ASN A 2 -0.55 13.46 -30.58
N GLY A 3 -1.36 12.41 -30.76
CA GLY A 3 -2.08 11.73 -29.69
C GLY A 3 -1.10 11.16 -28.69
N ARG A 4 -0.91 11.90 -27.58
CA ARG A 4 -0.39 11.30 -26.35
C ARG A 4 -1.51 10.43 -25.80
N GLY A 5 -1.30 9.11 -25.79
CA GLY A 5 -2.14 8.22 -24.98
C GLY A 5 -2.10 8.69 -23.51
N PRO A 6 -3.15 8.44 -22.73
CA PRO A 6 -3.20 8.84 -21.33
C PRO A 6 -1.98 8.26 -20.60
N LEU A 7 -1.04 9.14 -20.26
CA LEU A 7 0.02 8.81 -19.34
C LEU A 7 -0.61 8.76 -17.94
N PRO A 8 -0.18 7.86 -17.05
CA PRO A 8 -0.69 7.80 -15.68
C PRO A 8 -0.44 9.10 -14.87
N ASN A 9 0.28 10.07 -15.44
CA ASN A 9 0.63 11.36 -14.86
C ASN A 9 0.66 12.48 -15.91
N ASP A 10 -0.47 12.82 -16.54
CA ASP A 10 -0.54 14.13 -17.19
C ASP A 10 -0.51 15.22 -16.11
N LYS A 11 0.70 15.73 -15.85
CA LYS A 11 0.98 16.77 -14.87
C LYS A 11 0.06 17.98 -15.06
N GLN A 12 -0.33 18.30 -16.29
CA GLN A 12 -1.23 19.41 -16.56
C GLN A 12 -2.63 19.10 -16.05
N THR A 13 -3.17 17.93 -16.40
CA THR A 13 -4.51 17.49 -15.96
C THR A 13 -4.60 17.35 -14.42
N LEU A 14 -3.52 16.92 -13.76
CA LEU A 14 -3.46 16.81 -12.30
C LEU A 14 -3.30 18.17 -11.59
N LEU A 15 -2.66 19.15 -12.24
CA LEU A 15 -2.55 20.53 -11.72
C LEU A 15 -3.82 21.35 -11.97
N ASP A 16 -4.59 21.01 -13.01
CA ASP A 16 -5.82 21.70 -13.40
C ASP A 16 -7.04 21.26 -12.53
N GLY A 17 -6.89 20.20 -11.74
CA GLY A 17 -7.90 19.77 -10.77
C GLY A 17 -7.96 20.70 -9.54
N PRO A 18 -9.15 20.99 -8.98
CA PRO A 18 -9.32 21.91 -7.84
C PRO A 18 -8.61 21.46 -6.54
N GLY A 19 -8.16 20.20 -6.48
CA GLY A 19 -7.39 19.62 -5.37
C GLY A 19 -5.86 19.70 -5.51
N GLY A 20 -5.34 20.09 -6.68
CA GLY A 20 -3.90 20.10 -6.99
C GLY A 20 -3.25 18.71 -7.18
N PHE A 21 -1.94 18.70 -7.39
CA PHE A 21 -1.13 17.48 -7.56
C PHE A 21 -0.69 16.91 -6.20
N GLU A 22 -1.06 15.66 -5.92
CA GLU A 22 -0.59 14.92 -4.75
C GLU A 22 0.27 13.72 -5.17
N VAL A 23 1.52 13.68 -4.69
CA VAL A 23 2.44 12.55 -4.91
C VAL A 23 1.96 11.28 -4.20
N TYR A 24 1.22 11.45 -3.10
CA TYR A 24 0.60 10.39 -2.31
C TYR A 24 -0.75 10.88 -1.77
N ASN A 25 -1.70 9.97 -1.56
CA ASN A 25 -3.01 10.35 -1.00
C ASN A 25 -2.84 10.82 0.46
N ARG A 26 -3.01 12.11 0.72
CA ARG A 26 -2.83 12.69 2.06
C ARG A 26 -3.86 12.18 3.08
N GLU A 27 -5.04 11.77 2.61
CA GLU A 27 -6.12 11.29 3.48
C GLU A 27 -5.80 9.89 4.03
N LEU A 28 -4.96 9.09 3.34
CA LEU A 28 -4.39 7.88 3.93
C LEU A 28 -3.61 8.22 5.22
N VAL A 29 -2.77 9.25 5.17
CA VAL A 29 -1.94 9.69 6.29
C VAL A 29 -2.77 10.37 7.38
N ARG A 30 -3.77 11.17 7.01
CA ARG A 30 -4.55 11.98 7.94
C ARG A 30 -5.69 11.24 8.62
N LYS A 31 -6.29 10.25 7.95
CA LYS A 31 -7.50 9.58 8.43
C LYS A 31 -7.28 8.07 8.57
N VAL A 32 -6.83 7.41 7.51
CA VAL A 32 -6.78 5.94 7.46
C VAL A 32 -5.74 5.37 8.43
N PHE A 33 -4.48 5.82 8.36
CA PHE A 33 -3.42 5.31 9.23
C PHE A 33 -3.68 5.61 10.72
N PRO A 34 -4.11 6.83 11.13
CA PRO A 34 -4.51 7.07 12.52
C PRO A 34 -5.64 6.14 12.98
N ARG A 35 -6.65 5.91 12.13
CA ARG A 35 -7.76 5.00 12.41
C ARG A 35 -7.28 3.57 12.63
N ILE A 36 -6.42 3.03 11.76
CA ILE A 36 -5.82 1.70 11.92
C ILE A 36 -5.00 1.60 13.22
N ILE A 37 -4.19 2.62 13.53
CA ILE A 37 -3.36 2.62 14.75
C ILE A 37 -4.24 2.58 15.99
N ARG A 38 -5.33 3.36 16.01
CA ARG A 38 -6.34 3.32 17.08
C ARG A 38 -6.97 1.94 17.18
N GLU A 39 -7.48 1.37 16.07
CA GLU A 39 -8.08 0.03 16.06
C GLU A 39 -7.12 -1.04 16.63
N VAL A 40 -5.85 -1.01 16.21
CA VAL A 40 -4.84 -1.95 16.70
C VAL A 40 -4.61 -1.78 18.20
N TYR A 41 -4.48 -0.55 18.70
CA TYR A 41 -4.14 -0.31 20.10
C TYR A 41 -5.31 -0.40 21.06
N ASP A 42 -6.46 0.08 20.66
CA ASP A 42 -7.59 0.34 21.56
C ASP A 42 -8.68 -0.72 21.41
N ASP A 43 -8.73 -1.44 20.28
CA ASP A 43 -9.70 -2.51 20.06
C ASP A 43 -9.03 -3.89 20.11
N VAL A 44 -8.00 -4.12 19.30
CA VAL A 44 -7.40 -5.47 19.16
C VAL A 44 -6.43 -5.81 20.29
N TYR A 45 -5.65 -4.83 20.76
CA TYR A 45 -4.66 -4.96 21.82
C TYR A 45 -5.01 -4.15 23.07
N ALA A 46 -6.30 -3.87 23.30
CA ALA A 46 -6.80 -3.10 24.45
C ALA A 46 -6.22 -3.62 25.78
N ASP A 47 -6.35 -4.93 25.99
CA ASP A 47 -5.94 -5.62 27.22
C ASP A 47 -4.51 -6.20 27.16
N ALA A 48 -3.80 -5.97 26.05
CA ALA A 48 -2.49 -6.56 25.87
C ALA A 48 -1.41 -5.79 26.63
N ARG A 49 -0.64 -6.50 27.45
CA ARG A 49 0.52 -5.94 28.16
C ARG A 49 1.58 -5.36 27.21
N ARG A 50 1.72 -5.92 26.00
CA ARG A 50 2.65 -5.45 24.97
C ARG A 50 1.89 -5.22 23.66
N LYS A 51 1.90 -3.98 23.19
CA LYS A 51 1.31 -3.58 21.91
C LYS A 51 2.34 -3.67 20.77
N PRO A 52 1.93 -3.96 19.53
CA PRO A 52 2.85 -4.03 18.39
C PRO A 52 3.32 -2.63 17.93
N GLU A 53 4.43 -2.57 17.22
CA GLU A 53 4.93 -1.34 16.58
C GLU A 53 4.18 -1.06 15.26
N ILE A 54 2.87 -0.81 15.35
CA ILE A 54 2.02 -0.59 14.16
C ILE A 54 2.35 0.73 13.44
N ARG A 55 3.02 1.68 14.10
CA ARG A 55 3.38 2.97 13.48
C ARG A 55 4.37 2.82 12.31
N ASP A 56 5.07 1.70 12.21
CA ASP A 56 5.94 1.39 11.06
C ASP A 56 5.15 1.30 9.73
N LEU A 57 3.82 1.23 9.79
CA LEU A 57 2.92 1.27 8.64
C LEU A 57 3.21 2.47 7.72
N TYR A 58 3.51 3.65 8.28
CA TYR A 58 3.87 4.84 7.51
C TYR A 58 5.15 4.61 6.69
N ALA A 59 6.24 4.23 7.37
CA ALA A 59 7.53 4.02 6.74
C ALA A 59 7.49 2.90 5.71
N PHE A 60 6.77 1.81 6.02
CA PHE A 60 6.56 0.71 5.09
C PHE A 60 5.80 1.16 3.85
N TYR A 61 4.67 1.85 3.98
CA TYR A 61 3.88 2.33 2.84
C TYR A 61 4.68 3.26 1.92
N PHE A 62 5.38 4.25 2.48
CA PHE A 62 6.19 5.17 1.68
C PHE A 62 7.41 4.50 1.04
N THR A 63 7.97 3.49 1.70
CA THR A 63 9.00 2.64 1.08
C THR A 63 8.41 1.91 -0.11
N LEU A 64 7.22 1.28 0.01
CA LEU A 64 6.60 0.62 -1.15
C LEU A 64 6.39 1.59 -2.31
N GLN A 65 5.87 2.79 -2.03
CA GLN A 65 5.67 3.82 -3.04
C GLN A 65 6.95 4.22 -3.78
N SER A 66 8.07 4.28 -3.06
CA SER A 66 9.35 4.74 -3.62
C SER A 66 9.99 3.74 -4.58
N TYR A 67 9.49 2.49 -4.62
CA TYR A 67 10.02 1.39 -5.43
C TYR A 67 9.00 0.84 -6.44
N ILE A 68 7.96 1.62 -6.74
CA ILE A 68 6.97 1.28 -7.77
C ILE A 68 7.63 1.31 -9.16
N ASP A 69 7.40 0.27 -9.95
CA ASP A 69 7.78 0.25 -11.37
C ASP A 69 6.80 1.07 -12.20
N GLY A 70 7.24 2.24 -12.64
CA GLY A 70 6.45 3.15 -13.50
C GLY A 70 6.49 2.80 -14.99
N ASN A 71 7.21 1.76 -15.41
CA ASN A 71 7.35 1.42 -16.82
C ASN A 71 6.16 0.58 -17.31
N TYR A 72 5.25 1.20 -18.08
CA TYR A 72 4.10 0.51 -18.65
C TYR A 72 4.48 -0.54 -19.70
N LEU A 73 5.50 -0.25 -20.50
CA LEU A 73 6.02 -1.15 -21.52
C LEU A 73 7.44 -1.60 -21.16
N ARG A 74 7.78 -2.82 -21.56
CA ARG A 74 9.17 -3.29 -21.62
C ARG A 74 9.88 -2.67 -22.84
N ALA A 75 11.19 -2.84 -22.90
CA ALA A 75 12.02 -2.34 -24.01
C ALA A 75 11.61 -2.92 -25.38
N ASP A 76 10.96 -4.09 -25.40
CA ASP A 76 10.45 -4.75 -26.61
C ASP A 76 9.02 -4.31 -27.01
N GLY A 77 8.41 -3.37 -26.28
CA GLY A 77 7.06 -2.86 -26.55
C GLY A 77 5.93 -3.70 -25.96
N THR A 78 6.21 -4.80 -25.25
CA THR A 78 5.19 -5.59 -24.55
C THR A 78 4.76 -4.93 -23.23
N VAL A 79 3.52 -5.19 -22.79
CA VAL A 79 3.02 -4.68 -21.49
C VAL A 79 3.83 -5.31 -20.35
N ASN A 80 4.31 -4.45 -19.44
CA ASN A 80 5.02 -4.86 -18.26
C ASN A 80 4.03 -5.38 -17.20
N ASP A 81 4.16 -6.64 -16.82
CA ASP A 81 3.35 -7.28 -15.78
C ASP A 81 3.61 -6.70 -14.38
N ARG A 82 4.76 -6.02 -14.20
CA ARG A 82 5.14 -5.33 -12.97
C ARG A 82 4.68 -3.88 -12.93
N PHE A 83 4.08 -3.37 -13.99
CA PHE A 83 3.65 -1.98 -14.03
C PHE A 83 2.74 -1.65 -12.84
N GLY A 84 3.11 -0.62 -12.08
CA GLY A 84 2.38 -0.18 -10.88
C GLY A 84 2.63 -1.05 -9.64
N ALA A 85 3.42 -2.12 -9.73
CA ALA A 85 3.83 -2.95 -8.61
C ALA A 85 5.14 -2.42 -7.98
N CYS A 86 5.22 -2.47 -6.67
CA CYS A 86 6.48 -2.42 -5.94
C CYS A 86 7.12 -3.82 -5.93
N PHE A 87 8.32 -3.92 -6.53
CA PHE A 87 9.12 -5.14 -6.62
C PHE A 87 10.41 -5.04 -5.80
N ILE A 88 10.27 -4.71 -4.52
CA ILE A 88 11.40 -4.65 -3.60
C ILE A 88 11.64 -6.02 -2.95
N ALA A 89 12.90 -6.47 -2.92
CA ALA A 89 13.27 -7.71 -2.26
C ALA A 89 13.07 -7.61 -0.73
N TYR A 90 12.69 -8.73 -0.09
CA TYR A 90 12.54 -8.78 1.38
C TYR A 90 13.79 -8.33 2.12
N ASP A 91 14.98 -8.75 1.67
CA ASP A 91 16.24 -8.39 2.34
C ASP A 91 16.48 -6.87 2.31
N MET A 92 16.15 -6.23 1.18
CA MET A 92 16.21 -4.77 1.05
C MET A 92 15.22 -4.12 2.02
N LEU A 93 13.96 -4.56 2.04
CA LEU A 93 12.99 -3.99 2.98
C LEU A 93 13.43 -4.16 4.45
N THR A 94 13.92 -5.33 4.84
CA THR A 94 14.39 -5.58 6.22
C THR A 94 15.59 -4.71 6.58
N SER A 95 16.48 -4.46 5.62
CA SER A 95 17.64 -3.58 5.79
C SER A 95 17.22 -2.11 5.90
N THR A 96 16.38 -1.64 4.98
CA THR A 96 15.90 -0.25 4.91
C THR A 96 15.07 0.12 6.14
N LEU A 97 14.15 -0.74 6.55
CA LEU A 97 13.21 -0.46 7.63
C LEU A 97 13.73 -0.94 9.00
N ARG A 98 14.82 -1.70 9.03
CA ARG A 98 15.38 -2.30 10.26
C ARG A 98 14.38 -3.17 11.03
N ILE A 99 13.49 -3.87 10.32
CA ILE A 99 12.48 -4.78 10.88
C ILE A 99 12.61 -6.18 10.29
N ASP A 100 12.13 -7.19 11.01
CA ASP A 100 12.16 -8.58 10.56
C ASP A 100 11.08 -8.90 9.51
N ARG A 101 11.24 -10.04 8.82
CA ARG A 101 10.32 -10.48 7.76
C ARG A 101 8.88 -10.71 8.24
N ASN A 102 8.68 -11.12 9.49
CA ASN A 102 7.35 -11.32 10.06
C ASN A 102 6.67 -9.97 10.31
N ARG A 103 7.42 -8.94 10.70
CA ARG A 103 6.92 -7.56 10.76
C ARG A 103 6.52 -7.05 9.40
N ILE A 104 7.32 -7.28 8.37
CA ILE A 104 6.96 -6.90 6.99
C ILE A 104 5.65 -7.56 6.57
N LYS A 105 5.54 -8.88 6.78
CA LYS A 105 4.32 -9.61 6.45
C LYS A 105 3.11 -9.04 7.20
N PHE A 106 3.25 -8.80 8.50
CA PHE A 106 2.18 -8.21 9.30
C PHE A 106 1.74 -6.83 8.77
N LEU A 107 2.68 -5.94 8.48
CA LEU A 107 2.35 -4.61 7.95
C LEU A 107 1.69 -4.70 6.58
N ALA A 108 2.15 -5.61 5.72
CA ALA A 108 1.52 -5.87 4.42
C ALA A 108 0.09 -6.40 4.57
N ASP A 109 -0.13 -7.37 5.45
CA ASP A 109 -1.46 -7.94 5.67
C ASP A 109 -2.42 -6.86 6.23
N VAL A 110 -1.96 -5.99 7.14
CA VAL A 110 -2.75 -4.86 7.67
C VAL A 110 -3.10 -3.84 6.58
N LEU A 111 -2.15 -3.47 5.73
CA LEU A 111 -2.41 -2.57 4.59
C LEU A 111 -3.39 -3.20 3.59
N GLU A 112 -3.25 -4.50 3.33
CA GLU A 112 -4.07 -5.24 2.37
C GLU A 112 -5.51 -5.38 2.85
N THR A 113 -5.74 -5.76 4.11
CA THR A 113 -7.11 -5.88 4.63
C THR A 113 -7.86 -4.55 4.71
N ASN A 114 -7.14 -3.41 4.72
CA ASN A 114 -7.74 -2.08 4.66
C ASN A 114 -7.90 -1.56 3.22
N GLY A 115 -7.55 -2.35 2.20
CA GLY A 115 -7.64 -1.95 0.79
C GLY A 115 -6.57 -0.95 0.33
N ILE A 116 -5.52 -0.73 1.14
CA ILE A 116 -4.47 0.27 0.85
C ILE A 116 -3.48 -0.28 -0.17
N ILE A 117 -3.25 -1.60 -0.14
CA ILE A 117 -2.46 -2.32 -1.13
C ILE A 117 -3.20 -3.59 -1.55
N ARG A 118 -2.88 -4.12 -2.72
CA ARG A 118 -3.13 -5.52 -3.07
C ARG A 118 -1.81 -6.26 -3.17
N THR A 119 -1.79 -7.54 -2.85
CA THR A 119 -0.56 -8.33 -2.98
C THR A 119 -0.72 -9.48 -3.94
N ALA A 120 0.32 -9.76 -4.72
CA ALA A 120 0.38 -10.94 -5.58
C ALA A 120 1.65 -11.73 -5.29
N THR A 121 1.56 -13.05 -5.32
CA THR A 121 2.72 -13.93 -5.23
C THR A 121 3.20 -14.23 -6.65
N HIS A 122 4.45 -13.91 -6.94
CA HIS A 122 5.07 -14.18 -8.22
C HIS A 122 6.19 -15.21 -8.05
N TYR A 123 6.28 -16.15 -8.99
CA TYR A 123 7.31 -17.17 -9.01
C TYR A 123 8.20 -16.95 -10.22
N GLU A 124 9.49 -16.70 -9.96
CA GLU A 124 10.50 -16.64 -10.99
C GLU A 124 11.48 -17.80 -10.75
N ARG A 125 11.38 -18.83 -11.61
CA ARG A 125 12.06 -20.12 -11.45
C ARG A 125 11.70 -20.76 -10.10
N LEU A 126 12.68 -20.88 -9.19
CA LEU A 126 12.52 -21.44 -7.84
C LEU A 126 12.34 -20.36 -6.76
N ARG A 127 12.39 -19.07 -7.14
CA ARG A 127 12.31 -17.96 -6.20
C ARG A 127 10.89 -17.41 -6.14
N ARG A 128 10.38 -17.29 -4.92
CA ARG A 128 9.09 -16.67 -4.63
C ARG A 128 9.29 -15.20 -4.27
N PHE A 129 8.62 -14.32 -5.01
CA PHE A 129 8.57 -12.89 -4.77
C PHE A 129 7.16 -12.47 -4.36
N LYS A 130 7.08 -11.37 -3.62
CA LYS A 130 5.82 -10.73 -3.26
C LYS A 130 5.78 -9.39 -3.97
N TRP A 131 4.71 -9.17 -4.73
CA TRP A 131 4.42 -7.91 -5.38
C TRP A 131 3.39 -7.16 -4.55
N TYR A 132 3.62 -5.86 -4.35
CA TYR A 132 2.70 -4.99 -3.65
C TYR A 132 2.18 -3.95 -4.63
N PHE A 133 0.87 -3.79 -4.72
CA PHE A 133 0.19 -2.84 -5.60
C PHE A 133 -0.51 -1.80 -4.74
N PRO A 134 0.11 -0.65 -4.46
CA PRO A 134 -0.54 0.43 -3.74
C PRO A 134 -1.80 0.91 -4.47
N SER A 135 -2.86 1.19 -3.72
CA SER A 135 -4.04 1.87 -4.25
C SER A 135 -3.69 3.33 -4.54
N TYR A 136 -3.82 3.73 -5.80
CA TYR A 136 -3.57 5.11 -6.22
C TYR A 136 -4.85 5.92 -6.02
N CYS A 137 -4.79 6.91 -5.14
CA CYS A 137 -5.90 7.83 -4.85
C CYS A 137 -7.22 7.14 -4.45
N PRO A 138 -7.24 6.27 -3.41
CA PRO A 138 -8.48 5.70 -2.93
C PRO A 138 -9.47 6.79 -2.47
N ARG A 139 -10.76 6.56 -2.72
CA ARG A 139 -11.82 7.33 -2.08
C ARG A 139 -11.83 6.97 -0.59
N ILE A 140 -11.88 7.98 0.28
CA ILE A 140 -11.78 7.80 1.73
C ILE A 140 -12.95 8.51 2.39
N THR A 141 -13.65 7.80 3.27
CA THR A 141 -14.73 8.34 4.10
C THR A 141 -14.18 9.27 5.19
N ASP A 142 -15.04 10.06 5.83
CA ASP A 142 -14.60 11.00 6.87
C ASP A 142 -14.05 10.30 8.12
N ASP A 143 -14.59 9.14 8.47
CA ASP A 143 -14.11 8.25 9.53
C ASP A 143 -12.90 7.40 9.10
N GLY A 144 -12.42 7.58 7.87
CA GLY A 144 -11.13 7.09 7.42
C GLY A 144 -11.13 5.67 6.88
N TYR A 145 -12.23 5.17 6.32
CA TYR A 145 -12.30 3.91 5.56
C TYR A 145 -12.10 4.13 4.07
N ILE A 146 -11.52 3.13 3.39
CA ILE A 146 -11.42 3.13 1.93
C ILE A 146 -12.76 2.71 1.34
N VAL A 147 -13.13 3.37 0.26
CA VAL A 147 -14.25 3.00 -0.59
C VAL A 147 -13.70 2.37 -1.88
N ASP A 148 -14.21 1.20 -2.24
CA ASP A 148 -13.79 0.46 -3.43
C ASP A 148 -14.40 1.03 -4.73
N GLU A 149 -14.14 0.34 -5.84
CA GLU A 149 -14.58 0.73 -7.18
C GLU A 149 -16.12 0.70 -7.33
N ASP A 150 -16.79 -0.17 -6.56
CA ASP A 150 -18.25 -0.31 -6.55
C ASP A 150 -18.94 0.68 -5.59
N GLY A 151 -18.17 1.47 -4.85
CA GLY A 151 -18.69 2.42 -3.87
C GLY A 151 -18.95 1.82 -2.49
N ALA A 152 -18.52 0.58 -2.23
CA ALA A 152 -18.67 -0.06 -0.94
C ALA A 152 -17.48 0.25 0.00
N ILE A 153 -17.77 0.31 1.30
CA ILE A 153 -16.75 0.52 2.33
C ILE A 153 -15.97 -0.77 2.55
N VAL A 154 -14.64 -0.69 2.40
CA VAL A 154 -13.73 -1.79 2.72
C VAL A 154 -13.64 -1.95 4.24
N THR A 155 -14.22 -3.02 4.74
CA THR A 155 -14.20 -3.36 6.18
C THR A 155 -13.00 -4.27 6.47
N PRO A 156 -12.05 -3.86 7.35
CA PRO A 156 -10.89 -4.68 7.67
C PRO A 156 -11.24 -5.91 8.52
N ASP A 157 -10.54 -7.01 8.30
CA ASP A 157 -10.59 -8.18 9.17
C ASP A 157 -9.66 -7.98 10.37
N PHE A 158 -10.23 -7.72 11.55
CA PHE A 158 -9.47 -7.55 12.79
C PHE A 158 -8.71 -8.81 13.22
N GLY A 159 -9.05 -9.99 12.69
CA GLY A 159 -8.25 -11.20 12.85
C GLY A 159 -6.83 -11.05 12.29
N VAL A 160 -6.66 -10.25 11.23
CA VAL A 160 -5.35 -9.95 10.61
C VAL A 160 -4.48 -9.08 11.51
N TYR A 161 -5.10 -8.22 12.34
CA TYR A 161 -4.36 -7.32 13.22
C TYR A 161 -3.67 -8.07 14.36
N ARG A 162 -4.10 -9.30 14.66
CA ARG A 162 -3.42 -10.15 15.62
C ARG A 162 -2.18 -10.75 14.96
N LYS A 163 -0.99 -10.46 15.51
CA LYS A 163 0.23 -11.21 15.16
C LYS A 163 -0.06 -12.70 15.33
N LYS A 164 -0.01 -13.47 14.24
CA LYS A 164 0.02 -14.93 14.32
C LYS A 164 1.30 -15.31 15.08
N ALA A 165 1.16 -16.13 16.13
CA ALA A 165 2.31 -16.71 16.79
C ALA A 165 3.13 -17.46 15.73
N ALA A 166 4.43 -17.18 15.70
CA ALA A 166 5.37 -17.89 14.84
C ALA A 166 5.56 -19.33 15.33
#